data_AF-A0A973DWD2-F1
#
_entry.id   AF-A0A973DWD2-F1
#
_cell.length_a   1.000
_cell.length_b   1.000
_cell.length_c   1.000
_cell.angle_alpha   90.00
_cell.angle_beta   90.00
_cell.angle_gamma   90.00
#
_symmetry.space_group_name_H-M   'P 1'
#
loop_
_entity.id
_entity.type
_entity.pdbx_description
1 polymer ?
#
loop_
_entity_poly.entity_id
_entity_poly.type
_entity_poly.pdbx_seq_one_letter_code
_entity_poly.pdbx_strand_id
1 'polypeptide(L)'
;NNWIAAREQAIANVRSLSAVTQEDVQILLEVLERSRISADLWHSAHKGQSEKLKRLRSDLGKLAKHAGQADLQSDYPWDRLYQWAETNLDEEAQECLASLLLEPYGALVDDLSDQMSDRNTQAFRIDGTMRIGDLRAVLQRAYDWALRVDWSDQQECARAWYVSAEKLEPRLGERFQEPIAAYEQPLAPGRDAAALFYDLKDQDKDTSVAAFLLRHPQHRHSVRRAQIVAAAPYAEIRDNTIGSDLMPIDMLRCKLSFFGATQFDPRSDRWVRICMFGNAPYPEDLATSDELWPYPPQARS
;
A
#
# COMPACT_ATOMS: atom_id res chain seq x y z
N ASN A 1 -1.44 7.51 -4.50
CA ASN A 1 -2.84 7.52 -4.95
C ASN A 1 -3.07 6.63 -6.16
N ASN A 2 -2.65 7.04 -7.35
CA ASN A 2 -3.10 6.43 -8.61
C ASN A 2 -2.77 4.93 -8.74
N TRP A 3 -1.62 4.48 -8.23
CA TRP A 3 -1.27 3.06 -8.21
C TRP A 3 -2.30 2.23 -7.44
N ILE A 4 -2.65 2.69 -6.23
CA ILE A 4 -3.64 2.02 -5.39
C ILE A 4 -5.04 2.13 -6.03
N ALA A 5 -5.43 3.31 -6.51
CA ALA A 5 -6.74 3.50 -7.13
C ALA A 5 -6.93 2.59 -8.37
N ALA A 6 -5.92 2.46 -9.22
CA ALA A 6 -5.95 1.56 -10.38
C ALA A 6 -6.07 0.09 -9.94
N ARG A 7 -5.31 -0.33 -8.93
CA ARG A 7 -5.41 -1.67 -8.34
C ARG A 7 -6.82 -1.94 -7.79
N GLU A 8 -7.35 -1.05 -6.96
CA GLU A 8 -8.69 -1.22 -6.37
C GLU A 8 -9.78 -1.25 -7.44
N GLN A 9 -9.64 -0.44 -8.50
CA GLN A 9 -10.56 -0.47 -9.63
C GLN A 9 -10.49 -1.79 -10.39
N ALA A 10 -9.29 -2.35 -10.59
CA ALA A 10 -9.12 -3.66 -11.24
C ALA A 10 -9.83 -4.76 -10.45
N ILE A 11 -9.61 -4.80 -9.12
CA ILE A 11 -10.26 -5.75 -8.21
C ILE A 11 -11.77 -5.56 -8.23
N ALA A 12 -12.26 -4.32 -8.18
CA ALA A 12 -13.69 -4.03 -8.22
C ALA A 12 -14.34 -4.47 -9.55
N ASN A 13 -13.67 -4.22 -10.69
CA ASN A 13 -14.15 -4.63 -12.01
C ASN A 13 -14.30 -6.16 -12.07
N VAL A 14 -13.27 -6.91 -11.66
CA VAL A 14 -13.30 -8.39 -11.66
C VAL A 14 -14.35 -8.93 -10.70
N ARG A 15 -14.46 -8.37 -9.49
CA ARG A 15 -15.50 -8.79 -8.51
C ARG A 15 -16.91 -8.51 -9.01
N SER A 16 -17.11 -7.49 -9.85
CA SER A 16 -18.42 -7.12 -10.39
C SER A 16 -18.93 -8.02 -11.52
N LEU A 17 -18.12 -8.99 -11.98
CA LEU A 17 -18.54 -9.95 -13.01
C LEU A 17 -19.69 -10.81 -12.48
N SER A 18 -20.85 -10.72 -13.12
CA SER A 18 -22.03 -11.49 -12.71
C SER A 18 -21.86 -13.00 -12.96
N ALA A 19 -21.04 -13.40 -13.93
CA ALA A 19 -20.73 -14.79 -14.23
C ALA A 19 -19.28 -14.90 -14.75
N VAL A 20 -18.71 -16.09 -14.65
CA VAL A 20 -17.33 -16.39 -15.05
C VAL A 20 -17.30 -17.68 -15.86
N THR A 21 -16.29 -17.84 -16.70
CA THR A 21 -16.15 -19.05 -17.50
C THR A 21 -15.52 -20.18 -16.69
N GLN A 22 -15.64 -21.42 -17.16
CA GLN A 22 -14.93 -22.55 -16.56
C GLN A 22 -13.41 -22.41 -16.71
N GLU A 23 -12.95 -21.76 -17.79
CA GLU A 23 -11.53 -21.47 -18.03
C GLU A 23 -10.99 -20.49 -16.97
N ASP A 24 -11.73 -19.42 -16.66
CA ASP A 24 -11.36 -18.45 -15.62
C ASP A 24 -11.17 -19.15 -14.26
N VAL A 25 -12.08 -20.08 -13.92
CA VAL A 25 -12.00 -20.90 -12.70
C VAL A 25 -10.77 -21.81 -12.71
N GLN A 26 -10.48 -22.44 -13.85
CA GLN A 26 -9.31 -23.30 -13.98
C GLN A 26 -8.00 -22.51 -13.79
N ILE A 27 -7.90 -21.33 -14.41
CA ILE A 27 -6.74 -20.45 -14.25
C ILE A 27 -6.58 -20.07 -12.78
N LEU A 28 -7.64 -19.61 -12.11
CA LEU A 28 -7.59 -19.24 -10.69
C LEU A 28 -7.10 -20.41 -9.80
N LEU A 29 -7.66 -21.60 -9.99
CA LEU A 29 -7.27 -22.78 -9.21
C LEU A 29 -5.82 -23.20 -9.49
N GLU A 30 -5.36 -23.06 -10.73
CA GLU A 30 -3.97 -23.34 -11.10
C GLU A 30 -3.01 -22.37 -10.41
N VAL A 31 -3.22 -21.05 -10.56
CA VAL A 31 -2.33 -20.04 -9.97
C VAL A 31 -2.38 -20.04 -8.44
N LEU A 32 -3.51 -20.44 -7.85
CA LEU A 32 -3.63 -20.65 -6.41
C LEU A 32 -2.74 -21.79 -5.92
N GLU A 33 -2.74 -22.93 -6.62
CA GLU A 33 -1.87 -24.05 -6.25
C GLU A 33 -0.39 -23.70 -6.43
N ARG A 34 -0.04 -23.02 -7.53
CA ARG A 34 1.33 -22.54 -7.76
C ARG A 34 1.75 -21.50 -6.71
N SER A 35 0.82 -20.67 -6.23
CA SER A 35 1.06 -19.72 -5.13
C SER A 35 1.31 -20.41 -3.79
N ARG A 36 0.65 -21.54 -3.52
CA ARG A 36 0.95 -22.38 -2.34
C ARG A 36 2.38 -22.91 -2.39
N ILE A 37 2.80 -23.41 -3.55
CA ILE A 37 4.20 -23.85 -3.77
C ILE A 37 5.16 -22.68 -3.53
N SER A 38 4.88 -21.49 -4.07
CA SER A 38 5.70 -20.30 -3.85
C SER A 38 5.82 -19.94 -2.36
N ALA A 39 4.72 -19.99 -1.61
CA ALA A 39 4.70 -19.75 -0.18
C ALA A 39 5.50 -20.80 0.62
N ASP A 40 5.48 -22.06 0.20
CA ASP A 40 6.26 -23.14 0.81
C ASP A 40 7.77 -22.98 0.55
N LEU A 41 8.15 -22.51 -0.64
CA LEU A 41 9.55 -22.22 -0.99
C LEU A 41 10.12 -20.99 -0.28
N TRP A 42 9.26 -20.06 0.15
CA TRP A 42 9.68 -18.81 0.76
C TRP A 42 10.09 -19.00 2.23
N HIS A 43 11.38 -18.82 2.52
CA HIS A 43 11.92 -18.93 3.88
C HIS A 43 12.51 -17.61 4.36
N SER A 44 12.25 -17.26 5.62
CA SER A 44 12.82 -16.09 6.29
C SER A 44 13.39 -16.47 7.65
N ALA A 45 14.52 -15.84 8.00
CA ALA A 45 15.11 -15.91 9.34
C ALA A 45 14.57 -14.82 10.29
N HIS A 46 13.83 -13.84 9.74
CA HIS A 46 13.23 -12.77 10.54
C HIS A 46 11.99 -13.28 11.25
N LYS A 47 12.01 -13.31 12.59
CA LYS A 47 10.95 -13.89 13.43
C LYS A 47 9.54 -13.41 13.04
N GLY A 48 9.36 -12.11 12.84
CA GLY A 48 8.06 -11.56 12.45
C GLY A 48 7.57 -12.06 11.08
N GLN A 49 8.48 -12.20 10.11
CA GLN A 49 8.14 -12.68 8.77
C GLN A 49 7.92 -14.19 8.76
N SER A 50 8.71 -14.96 9.52
CA SER A 50 8.50 -16.41 9.65
C SER A 50 7.12 -16.74 10.21
N GLU A 51 6.61 -15.97 11.17
CA GLU A 51 5.25 -16.13 11.69
C GLU A 51 4.17 -15.72 10.68
N LYS A 52 4.38 -14.62 9.93
CA LYS A 52 3.48 -14.24 8.83
C LYS A 52 3.38 -15.35 7.78
N LEU A 53 4.50 -15.94 7.37
CA LEU A 53 4.55 -17.03 6.39
C LEU A 53 3.82 -18.29 6.85
N LYS A 54 3.91 -18.65 8.14
CA LYS A 54 3.14 -19.78 8.69
C LYS A 54 1.64 -19.54 8.56
N ARG A 55 1.17 -18.32 8.86
CA ARG A 55 -0.25 -17.95 8.73
C ARG A 55 -0.68 -17.94 7.27
N LEU A 56 0.11 -17.30 6.40
CA LEU A 56 -0.13 -17.28 4.95
C LEU A 56 -0.31 -18.70 4.39
N ARG A 57 0.60 -19.64 4.69
CA ARG A 57 0.48 -21.03 4.23
C ARG A 57 -0.78 -21.71 4.74
N SER A 58 -1.10 -21.52 6.02
CA SER A 58 -2.33 -22.08 6.60
C SER A 58 -3.57 -21.53 5.89
N ASP A 59 -3.58 -20.24 5.59
CA ASP A 59 -4.72 -19.56 4.99
C ASP A 59 -4.87 -19.88 3.50
N LEU A 60 -3.77 -19.99 2.76
CA LEU A 60 -3.80 -20.48 1.38
C LEU A 60 -4.32 -21.93 1.31
N GLY A 61 -4.02 -22.76 2.32
CA GLY A 61 -4.62 -24.09 2.46
C GLY A 61 -6.14 -24.05 2.67
N LYS A 62 -6.64 -23.14 3.51
CA LYS A 62 -8.09 -22.92 3.69
C LYS A 62 -8.73 -22.42 2.40
N LEU A 63 -8.10 -21.46 1.73
CA LEU A 63 -8.57 -20.88 0.47
C LEU A 63 -8.68 -21.94 -0.61
N ALA A 64 -7.64 -22.76 -0.83
CA ALA A 64 -7.67 -23.83 -1.82
C ALA A 64 -8.78 -24.86 -1.53
N LYS A 65 -8.96 -25.24 -0.27
CA LYS A 65 -10.04 -26.15 0.13
C LYS A 65 -11.42 -25.54 -0.17
N HIS A 66 -11.62 -24.26 0.17
CA HIS A 66 -12.89 -23.58 -0.07
C HIS A 66 -13.17 -23.39 -1.56
N ALA A 67 -12.20 -22.87 -2.31
CA ALA A 67 -12.34 -22.63 -3.75
C ALA A 67 -12.68 -23.91 -4.53
N GLY A 68 -12.13 -25.07 -4.14
CA GLY A 68 -12.46 -26.37 -4.75
C GLY A 68 -13.86 -26.90 -4.42
N GLN A 69 -14.58 -26.30 -3.46
CA GLN A 69 -15.91 -26.72 -3.02
C GLN A 69 -16.97 -25.63 -3.20
N ALA A 70 -16.55 -24.40 -3.46
CA ALA A 70 -17.41 -23.24 -3.60
C ALA A 70 -18.26 -23.35 -4.87
N ASP A 71 -19.48 -22.84 -4.79
CA ASP A 71 -20.28 -22.60 -5.97
C ASP A 71 -19.73 -21.38 -6.72
N LEU A 72 -19.00 -21.63 -7.80
CA LEU A 72 -18.45 -20.60 -8.70
C LEU A 72 -19.29 -20.41 -9.98
N GLN A 73 -20.51 -20.96 -10.01
CA GLN A 73 -21.43 -20.86 -11.15
C GLN A 73 -22.57 -19.87 -10.90
N SER A 74 -22.97 -19.70 -9.64
CA SER A 74 -23.95 -18.67 -9.26
C SER A 74 -23.38 -17.25 -9.34
N ASP A 75 -24.28 -16.27 -9.37
CA ASP A 75 -23.97 -14.86 -9.59
C ASP A 75 -22.83 -14.32 -8.70
N TYR A 76 -22.00 -13.46 -9.29
CA TYR A 76 -20.85 -12.79 -8.65
C TYR A 76 -19.89 -13.75 -7.93
N PRO A 77 -19.38 -14.79 -8.60
CA PRO A 77 -18.59 -15.84 -7.96
C PRO A 77 -17.30 -15.31 -7.33
N TRP A 78 -16.63 -14.34 -7.98
CA TRP A 78 -15.41 -13.71 -7.44
C TRP A 78 -15.66 -12.82 -6.24
N ASP A 79 -16.76 -12.07 -6.24
CA ASP A 79 -17.13 -11.28 -5.07
C ASP A 79 -17.45 -12.17 -3.87
N ARG A 80 -18.23 -13.24 -4.08
CA ARG A 80 -18.55 -14.21 -3.02
C ARG A 80 -17.30 -14.89 -2.46
N LEU A 81 -16.35 -15.28 -3.32
CA LEU A 81 -15.08 -15.86 -2.90
C LEU A 81 -14.24 -14.85 -2.10
N TYR A 82 -14.18 -13.60 -2.55
CA TYR A 82 -13.45 -12.54 -1.85
C TYR A 82 -14.06 -12.20 -0.48
N GLN A 83 -15.38 -12.04 -0.39
CA GLN A 83 -16.09 -11.80 0.88
C GLN A 83 -15.89 -12.94 1.88
N TRP A 84 -15.87 -14.19 1.40
CA TRP A 84 -15.51 -15.33 2.23
C TRP A 84 -14.07 -15.18 2.74
N ALA A 85 -13.12 -14.81 1.89
CA ALA A 85 -11.72 -14.60 2.30
C ALA A 85 -11.58 -13.48 3.34
N GLU A 86 -12.28 -12.35 3.18
CA GLU A 86 -12.31 -11.23 4.14
C GLU A 86 -12.72 -11.67 5.55
N THR A 87 -13.60 -12.67 5.64
CA THR A 87 -14.13 -13.17 6.92
C THR A 87 -13.28 -14.30 7.53
N ASN A 88 -12.50 -15.02 6.71
CA ASN A 88 -11.90 -16.31 7.12
C ASN A 88 -10.36 -16.35 7.07
N LEU A 89 -9.71 -15.39 6.40
CA LEU A 89 -8.27 -15.37 6.16
C LEU A 89 -7.63 -14.09 6.68
N ASP A 90 -6.33 -14.12 6.98
CA ASP A 90 -5.53 -12.93 7.27
C ASP A 90 -5.22 -12.12 5.98
N GLU A 91 -4.85 -10.84 6.17
CA GLU A 91 -4.60 -9.87 5.09
C GLU A 91 -3.64 -10.36 4.01
N GLU A 92 -2.54 -11.05 4.34
CA GLU A 92 -1.59 -11.52 3.31
C GLU A 92 -2.23 -12.53 2.33
N ALA A 93 -3.16 -13.37 2.80
CA ALA A 93 -3.87 -14.32 1.96
C ALA A 93 -5.01 -13.65 1.17
N GLN A 94 -5.68 -12.66 1.77
CA GLN A 94 -6.67 -11.83 1.05
C GLN A 94 -6.02 -11.06 -0.10
N GLU A 95 -4.87 -10.45 0.14
CA GLU A 95 -4.09 -9.71 -0.86
C GLU A 95 -3.53 -10.64 -1.95
N CYS A 96 -3.12 -11.87 -1.58
CA CYS A 96 -2.76 -12.89 -2.55
C CYS A 96 -3.95 -13.24 -3.44
N LEU A 97 -5.11 -13.58 -2.87
CA LEU A 97 -6.33 -13.86 -3.64
C LEU A 97 -6.72 -12.69 -4.56
N ALA A 98 -6.64 -11.45 -4.07
CA ALA A 98 -6.92 -10.26 -4.87
C ALA A 98 -6.07 -10.21 -6.15
N SER A 99 -4.78 -10.56 -6.06
CA SER A 99 -3.89 -10.65 -7.22
C SER A 99 -4.29 -11.80 -8.15
N LEU A 100 -4.54 -12.99 -7.60
CA LEU A 100 -4.88 -14.18 -8.39
C LEU A 100 -6.19 -14.03 -9.18
N LEU A 101 -7.15 -13.29 -8.62
CA LEU A 101 -8.41 -12.99 -9.31
C LEU A 101 -8.22 -12.19 -10.59
N LEU A 102 -7.13 -11.42 -10.72
CA LEU A 102 -6.89 -10.58 -11.91
C LEU A 102 -6.31 -11.37 -13.08
N GLU A 103 -5.66 -12.51 -12.83
CA GLU A 103 -4.89 -13.28 -13.83
C GLU A 103 -5.71 -13.66 -15.09
N PRO A 104 -6.99 -14.11 -15.00
CA PRO A 104 -7.77 -14.44 -16.19
C PRO A 104 -8.21 -13.21 -17.01
N TYR A 105 -8.02 -11.99 -16.49
CA TYR A 105 -8.74 -10.80 -16.94
C TYR A 105 -7.82 -9.66 -17.39
N GLY A 106 -6.64 -9.95 -17.95
CA GLY A 106 -5.73 -8.93 -18.52
C GLY A 106 -6.47 -7.93 -19.44
N ALA A 107 -7.30 -8.42 -20.37
CA ALA A 107 -8.10 -7.59 -21.26
C ALA A 107 -9.10 -6.63 -20.56
N LEU A 108 -9.48 -6.90 -19.31
CA LEU A 108 -10.37 -6.06 -18.51
C LEU A 108 -9.61 -5.02 -17.66
N VAL A 109 -8.35 -5.29 -17.32
CA VAL A 109 -7.62 -4.53 -16.28
C VAL A 109 -6.33 -3.86 -16.77
N ASP A 110 -5.72 -4.33 -17.85
CA ASP A 110 -4.40 -3.85 -18.30
C ASP A 110 -4.41 -2.36 -18.66
N ASP A 111 -5.49 -1.84 -19.24
CA ASP A 111 -5.66 -0.42 -19.56
C ASP A 111 -5.67 0.48 -18.30
N LEU A 112 -5.91 -0.08 -17.10
CA LEU A 112 -5.82 0.68 -15.86
C LEU A 112 -4.38 1.04 -15.49
N SER A 113 -3.38 0.32 -16.04
CA SER A 113 -1.96 0.62 -15.83
C SER A 113 -1.58 2.00 -16.37
N ASP A 114 -2.19 2.44 -17.47
CA ASP A 114 -1.98 3.78 -18.06
C ASP A 114 -2.42 4.92 -17.13
N GLN A 115 -3.31 4.62 -16.17
CA GLN A 115 -3.86 5.57 -15.21
C GLN A 115 -3.00 5.70 -13.95
N MET A 116 -1.98 4.84 -13.77
CA MET A 116 -1.12 4.83 -12.60
C MET A 116 -0.19 6.05 -12.49
N SER A 117 0.03 6.78 -13.59
CA SER A 117 0.81 8.02 -13.59
C SER A 117 -0.02 9.22 -13.13
N ASP A 118 0.56 10.12 -12.34
CA ASP A 118 -0.08 11.39 -12.00
C ASP A 118 0.29 12.48 -13.02
N ARG A 119 -0.72 13.03 -13.69
CA ARG A 119 -0.58 14.13 -14.66
C ARG A 119 -1.19 15.44 -14.15
N ASN A 120 -1.81 15.44 -12.97
CA ASN A 120 -2.55 16.58 -12.44
C ASN A 120 -1.63 17.54 -11.66
N THR A 121 -0.87 18.34 -12.39
CA THR A 121 0.00 19.37 -11.79
C THR A 121 -0.78 20.46 -11.03
N GLN A 122 -2.08 20.64 -11.31
CA GLN A 122 -2.91 21.63 -10.61
C GLN A 122 -3.21 21.21 -9.17
N ALA A 123 -3.30 19.91 -8.88
CA ALA A 123 -3.50 19.40 -7.52
C ALA A 123 -2.38 19.81 -6.55
N PHE A 124 -1.20 20.19 -7.07
CA PHE A 124 -0.09 20.67 -6.24
C PHE A 124 -0.25 22.14 -5.79
N ARG A 125 -1.16 22.91 -6.42
CA ARG A 125 -1.43 24.30 -6.03
C ARG A 125 -2.35 24.32 -4.82
N ILE A 126 -2.05 25.20 -3.87
CA ILE A 126 -2.91 25.42 -2.72
C ILE A 126 -4.11 26.25 -3.16
N ASP A 127 -5.31 25.73 -2.94
CA ASP A 127 -6.52 26.55 -3.04
C ASP A 127 -6.63 27.43 -1.80
N GLY A 128 -6.25 28.70 -1.96
CA GLY A 128 -6.31 29.70 -0.91
C GLY A 128 -7.73 30.14 -0.54
N THR A 129 -8.74 29.80 -1.35
CA THR A 129 -10.14 30.21 -1.16
C THR A 129 -10.90 29.28 -0.21
N MET A 130 -10.45 28.04 -0.06
CA MET A 130 -10.97 27.06 0.90
C MET A 130 -11.11 27.70 2.30
N ARG A 131 -12.23 27.42 2.97
CA ARG A 131 -12.48 27.92 4.32
C ARG A 131 -11.79 27.04 5.35
N ILE A 132 -11.38 27.65 6.47
CA ILE A 132 -10.75 26.91 7.56
C ILE A 132 -11.70 25.84 8.14
N GLY A 133 -13.02 26.07 8.12
CA GLY A 133 -14.00 25.05 8.46
C GLY A 133 -13.87 23.77 7.62
N ASP A 134 -13.77 23.92 6.30
CA ASP A 134 -13.64 22.81 5.36
C ASP A 134 -12.29 22.10 5.53
N LEU A 135 -11.20 22.86 5.68
CA LEU A 135 -9.87 22.30 5.91
C LEU A 135 -9.83 21.48 7.21
N ARG A 136 -10.47 21.95 8.29
CA ARG A 136 -10.59 21.20 9.54
C ARG A 136 -11.36 19.88 9.34
N ALA A 137 -12.44 19.89 8.57
CA ALA A 137 -13.21 18.68 8.25
C ALA A 137 -12.38 17.66 7.46
N VAL A 138 -11.57 18.13 6.49
CA VAL A 138 -10.63 17.28 5.74
C VAL A 138 -9.61 16.65 6.67
N LEU A 139 -8.97 17.43 7.54
CA LEU A 139 -7.98 16.94 8.51
C LEU A 139 -8.58 15.91 9.45
N GLN A 140 -9.78 16.19 9.99
CA GLN A 140 -10.48 15.29 10.88
C GLN A 140 -10.85 13.96 10.22
N ARG A 141 -11.10 13.93 8.90
CA ARG A 141 -11.43 12.71 8.15
C ARG A 141 -10.19 11.93 7.74
N ALA A 142 -9.15 12.60 7.26
CA ALA A 142 -7.99 11.96 6.65
C ALA A 142 -6.85 11.65 7.63
N TYR A 143 -6.78 12.39 8.74
CA TYR A 143 -5.70 12.30 9.73
C TYR A 143 -6.22 12.03 11.15
N ASP A 144 -7.45 11.50 11.31
CA ASP A 144 -8.01 11.13 12.62
C ASP A 144 -7.09 10.22 13.44
N TRP A 145 -6.39 9.32 12.78
CA TRP A 145 -5.36 8.45 13.34
C TRP A 145 -4.20 9.27 13.93
N ALA A 146 -3.69 10.27 13.21
CA ALA A 146 -2.58 11.12 13.64
C ALA A 146 -2.98 12.13 14.73
N LEU A 147 -4.25 12.57 14.74
CA LEU A 147 -4.78 13.47 15.77
C LEU A 147 -4.91 12.79 17.14
N ARG A 148 -4.87 11.45 17.19
CA ARG A 148 -4.90 10.66 18.43
C ARG A 148 -3.51 10.37 19.01
N VAL A 149 -2.45 10.66 18.26
CA VAL A 149 -1.06 10.43 18.69
C VAL A 149 -0.62 11.55 19.63
N ASP A 150 0.05 11.20 20.73
CA ASP A 150 0.70 12.17 21.62
C ASP A 150 2.08 12.54 21.06
N TRP A 151 2.12 13.58 20.23
CA TRP A 151 3.35 14.09 19.63
C TRP A 151 4.32 14.74 20.62
N SER A 152 3.98 14.84 21.91
CA SER A 152 4.91 15.25 22.96
C SER A 152 5.74 14.07 23.50
N ASP A 153 5.31 12.84 23.27
CA ASP A 153 6.08 11.64 23.59
C ASP A 153 7.28 11.51 22.64
N GLN A 154 8.47 11.29 23.21
CA GLN A 154 9.67 11.04 22.45
C GLN A 154 9.60 9.74 21.64
N GLN A 155 8.82 8.74 22.06
CA GLN A 155 8.66 7.51 21.29
C GLN A 155 7.91 7.77 19.98
N GLU A 156 6.90 8.64 20.00
CA GLU A 156 6.13 9.03 18.81
C GLU A 156 6.90 9.96 17.87
N CYS A 157 7.99 10.56 18.34
CA CYS A 157 8.89 11.41 17.54
C CYS A 157 10.34 10.87 17.50
N ALA A 158 10.56 9.59 17.76
CA ALA A 158 11.89 9.03 18.00
C ALA A 158 12.85 9.19 16.83
N ARG A 159 12.34 9.31 15.60
CA ARG A 159 13.13 9.31 14.37
C ARG A 159 13.00 10.61 13.59
N ALA A 160 13.96 10.85 12.70
CA ALA A 160 13.92 11.96 11.75
C ALA A 160 14.43 11.51 10.38
N TRP A 161 13.69 11.86 9.34
CA TRP A 161 14.14 11.70 7.96
C TRP A 161 15.05 12.86 7.60
N TYR A 162 16.24 12.61 7.04
CA TYR A 162 17.19 13.63 6.63
C TYR A 162 17.89 13.24 5.32
N VAL A 163 18.55 14.17 4.64
CA VAL A 163 19.39 13.85 3.47
C VAL A 163 20.85 13.91 3.88
N SER A 164 21.58 12.82 3.65
CA SER A 164 23.03 12.78 3.89
C SER A 164 23.76 13.55 2.79
N ALA A 165 24.67 14.44 3.17
CA ALA A 165 25.51 15.17 2.22
C ALA A 165 26.40 14.26 1.36
N GLU A 166 26.86 13.13 1.92
CA GLU A 166 27.78 12.21 1.23
C GLU A 166 27.05 11.30 0.23
N LYS A 167 25.81 10.91 0.52
CA LYS A 167 25.06 9.92 -0.27
C LYS A 167 23.90 10.51 -1.07
N LEU A 168 23.50 11.75 -0.80
CA LEU A 168 22.39 12.47 -1.45
C LEU A 168 21.06 11.71 -1.48
N GLU A 169 20.87 10.78 -0.54
CA GLU A 169 19.68 9.95 -0.40
C GLU A 169 18.99 10.23 0.94
N PRO A 170 17.64 10.13 1.01
CA PRO A 170 16.92 10.13 2.28
C PRO A 170 17.42 9.02 3.21
N ARG A 171 17.63 9.37 4.48
CA ARG A 171 18.05 8.50 5.57
C ARG A 171 17.09 8.69 6.74
N LEU A 172 16.98 7.66 7.57
CA LEU A 172 16.22 7.67 8.81
C LEU A 172 17.21 7.47 9.96
N GLY A 173 17.26 8.41 10.89
CA GLY A 173 18.13 8.33 12.07
C GLY A 173 17.37 8.57 13.36
N GLU A 174 18.04 8.34 14.48
CA GLU A 174 17.50 8.49 15.82
C GLU A 174 17.56 9.97 16.25
N ARG A 175 16.39 10.64 16.29
CA ARG A 175 16.26 12.10 16.47
C ARG A 175 16.99 12.61 17.71
N PHE A 176 16.91 11.86 18.81
CA PHE A 176 17.42 12.28 20.12
C PHE A 176 18.83 11.77 20.42
N GLN A 177 19.39 10.91 19.57
CA GLN A 177 20.74 10.35 19.74
C GLN A 177 21.74 10.93 18.74
N GLU A 178 21.25 11.45 17.62
CA GLU A 178 22.05 11.99 16.53
C GLU A 178 21.74 13.47 16.29
N PRO A 179 22.71 14.31 15.87
CA PRO A 179 22.50 15.74 15.60
C PRO A 179 21.78 15.97 14.25
N ILE A 180 20.67 15.28 14.01
CA ILE A 180 19.96 15.24 12.72
C ILE A 180 18.67 16.08 12.71
N ALA A 181 18.14 16.47 13.86
CA ALA A 181 16.84 17.14 13.97
C ALA A 181 16.76 18.45 13.15
N ALA A 182 17.86 19.20 13.06
CA ALA A 182 17.92 20.43 12.26
C ALA A 182 17.88 20.19 10.73
N TYR A 183 18.13 18.95 10.29
CA TYR A 183 18.14 18.53 8.88
C TYR A 183 16.89 17.74 8.47
N GLU A 184 15.89 17.71 9.35
CA GLU A 184 14.66 16.96 9.14
C GLU A 184 13.95 17.40 7.85
N GLN A 185 13.58 16.41 7.04
CA GLN A 185 12.76 16.56 5.85
C GLN A 185 11.27 16.54 6.23
N PRO A 186 10.38 17.17 5.44
CA PRO A 186 8.93 17.18 5.67
C PRO A 186 8.29 15.83 5.31
N LEU A 187 8.73 14.77 5.98
CA LEU A 187 8.32 13.38 5.83
C LEU A 187 7.70 12.84 7.14
N ALA A 188 7.14 13.74 7.95
CA ALA A 188 6.36 13.44 9.15
C ALA A 188 4.89 13.91 8.98
N PRO A 189 4.17 13.46 7.93
CA PRO A 189 2.87 14.03 7.55
C PRO A 189 1.82 13.94 8.66
N GLY A 190 1.82 12.90 9.49
CA GLY A 190 0.92 12.78 10.64
C GLY A 190 1.14 13.90 11.67
N ARG A 191 2.38 14.07 12.13
CA ARG A 191 2.76 15.13 13.08
C ARG A 191 2.45 16.52 12.51
N ASP A 192 2.85 16.75 11.26
CA ASP A 192 2.74 18.06 10.63
C ASP A 192 1.26 18.41 10.33
N ALA A 193 0.40 17.41 10.09
CA ALA A 193 -1.05 17.59 9.98
C ALA A 193 -1.71 17.85 11.35
N ALA A 194 -1.26 17.18 12.40
CA ALA A 194 -1.74 17.43 13.76
C ALA A 194 -1.38 18.84 14.25
N ALA A 195 -0.14 19.28 14.02
CA ALA A 195 0.31 20.64 14.34
C ALA A 195 -0.53 21.69 13.59
N LEU A 196 -0.81 21.48 12.30
CA LEU A 196 -1.73 22.31 11.54
C LEU A 196 -3.13 22.33 12.18
N PHE A 197 -3.69 21.17 12.50
CA PHE A 197 -5.02 21.07 13.08
C PHE A 197 -5.14 21.85 14.40
N TYR A 198 -4.13 21.77 15.27
CA TYR A 198 -4.10 22.53 16.52
C TYR A 198 -4.05 24.05 16.29
N ASP A 199 -3.22 24.54 15.37
CA ASP A 199 -3.14 25.97 15.03
C ASP A 199 -4.42 26.51 14.35
N LEU A 200 -5.23 25.64 13.73
CA LEU A 200 -6.53 25.98 13.14
C LEU A 200 -7.66 26.03 14.17
N LYS A 201 -7.49 25.44 15.35
CA LYS A 201 -8.57 25.24 16.34
C LYS A 201 -9.26 26.56 16.71
N ASP A 202 -8.46 27.59 16.97
CA ASP A 202 -8.93 28.90 17.43
C ASP A 202 -9.17 29.90 16.29
N GLN A 203 -8.99 29.49 15.03
CA GLN A 203 -9.28 30.33 13.87
C GLN A 203 -10.78 30.37 13.59
N ASP A 204 -11.27 31.51 13.09
CA ASP A 204 -12.64 31.59 12.56
C ASP A 204 -12.80 30.63 11.36
N LYS A 205 -13.87 29.85 11.36
CA LYS A 205 -14.21 28.87 10.31
C LYS A 205 -14.33 29.52 8.94
N ASP A 206 -14.76 30.78 8.88
CA ASP A 206 -15.01 31.50 7.63
C ASP A 206 -13.74 32.21 7.12
N THR A 207 -12.64 32.18 7.89
CA THR A 207 -11.31 32.61 7.41
C THR A 207 -10.89 31.75 6.21
N SER A 208 -10.25 32.37 5.23
CA SER A 208 -9.70 31.64 4.08
C SER A 208 -8.33 31.04 4.41
N VAL A 209 -8.01 29.92 3.76
CA VAL A 209 -6.68 29.29 3.83
C VAL A 209 -5.57 30.28 3.47
N ALA A 210 -5.80 31.17 2.49
CA ALA A 210 -4.83 32.20 2.12
C ALA A 210 -4.51 33.14 3.30
N ALA A 211 -5.54 33.65 4.00
CA ALA A 211 -5.36 34.55 5.14
C ALA A 211 -4.68 33.84 6.34
N PHE A 212 -4.96 32.55 6.52
CA PHE A 212 -4.26 31.74 7.52
C PHE A 212 -2.78 31.55 7.17
N LEU A 213 -2.45 31.13 5.94
CA LEU A 213 -1.08 30.85 5.51
C LEU A 213 -0.18 32.08 5.40
N LEU A 214 -0.75 33.30 5.32
CA LEU A 214 0.01 34.54 5.46
C LEU A 214 0.55 34.72 6.89
N ARG A 215 -0.18 34.23 7.90
CA ARG A 215 0.20 34.30 9.32
C ARG A 215 0.96 33.04 9.79
N HIS A 216 0.65 31.88 9.21
CA HIS A 216 1.24 30.59 9.54
C HIS A 216 1.89 29.91 8.31
N PRO A 217 2.95 30.50 7.74
CA PRO A 217 3.58 30.01 6.52
C PRO A 217 4.22 28.61 6.64
N GLN A 218 4.55 28.17 7.86
CA GLN A 218 5.10 26.84 8.14
C GLN A 218 4.16 25.70 7.72
N HIS A 219 2.85 25.96 7.68
CA HIS A 219 1.84 24.94 7.39
C HIS A 219 1.55 24.72 5.90
N ARG A 220 2.23 25.43 5.00
CA ARG A 220 1.96 25.35 3.55
C ARG A 220 2.01 23.93 3.01
N HIS A 221 2.97 23.11 3.47
CA HIS A 221 3.09 21.72 3.04
C HIS A 221 1.94 20.85 3.55
N SER A 222 1.58 20.95 4.84
CA SER A 222 0.46 20.22 5.43
C SER A 222 -0.88 20.61 4.80
N VAL A 223 -1.12 21.90 4.54
CA VAL A 223 -2.34 22.36 3.86
C VAL A 223 -2.44 21.77 2.46
N ARG A 224 -1.35 21.80 1.69
CA ARG A 224 -1.32 21.20 0.35
C ARG A 224 -1.66 19.71 0.41
N ARG A 225 -1.05 18.97 1.34
CA ARG A 225 -1.32 17.54 1.51
C ARG A 225 -2.77 17.26 1.88
N ALA A 226 -3.34 18.03 2.82
CA ALA A 226 -4.74 17.94 3.19
C ALA A 226 -5.66 18.17 1.98
N GLN A 227 -5.39 19.17 1.15
CA GLN A 227 -6.18 19.42 -0.07
C GLN A 227 -6.03 18.30 -1.10
N ILE A 228 -4.84 17.73 -1.25
CA ILE A 228 -4.61 16.57 -2.14
C ILE A 228 -5.39 15.35 -1.65
N VAL A 229 -5.27 14.97 -0.37
CA VAL A 229 -5.96 13.77 0.15
C VAL A 229 -7.48 13.92 0.14
N ALA A 230 -7.99 15.16 0.08
CA ALA A 230 -9.42 15.40 -0.10
C ALA A 230 -9.96 14.92 -1.46
N ALA A 231 -9.12 14.97 -2.50
CA ALA A 231 -9.44 14.51 -3.86
C ALA A 231 -8.83 13.14 -4.21
N ALA A 232 -7.84 12.68 -3.44
CA ALA A 232 -7.05 11.48 -3.70
C ALA A 232 -6.96 10.62 -2.42
N PRO A 233 -7.92 9.71 -2.18
CA PRO A 233 -8.04 8.99 -0.90
C PRO A 233 -6.80 8.18 -0.49
N TYR A 234 -6.01 7.71 -1.47
CA TYR A 234 -4.77 6.96 -1.24
C TYR A 234 -3.52 7.83 -1.43
N ALA A 235 -3.62 9.14 -1.23
CA ALA A 235 -2.47 10.07 -1.32
C ALA A 235 -1.60 10.08 -0.04
N GLU A 236 -2.10 9.50 1.05
CA GLU A 236 -1.43 9.52 2.35
C GLU A 236 -1.11 8.13 2.87
N ILE A 237 0.06 8.01 3.47
CA ILE A 237 0.44 6.85 4.29
C ILE A 237 -0.13 7.10 5.68
N ARG A 238 -0.97 6.19 6.15
CA ARG A 238 -1.61 6.28 7.47
C ARG A 238 -0.81 5.53 8.52
N ASP A 239 0.38 6.04 8.82
CA ASP A 239 1.28 5.47 9.80
C ASP A 239 2.16 6.57 10.43
N ASN A 240 2.67 6.34 11.65
CA ASN A 240 3.63 7.25 12.27
C ASN A 240 5.03 7.06 11.67
N THR A 241 5.31 7.80 10.60
CA THR A 241 6.59 7.72 9.86
C THR A 241 7.81 8.25 10.62
N ILE A 242 7.68 8.65 11.88
CA ILE A 242 8.78 9.07 12.75
C ILE A 242 8.74 8.41 14.15
N GLY A 243 7.83 7.46 14.37
CA GLY A 243 7.73 6.69 15.61
C GLY A 243 8.88 5.70 15.79
N SER A 244 9.09 5.23 17.02
CA SER A 244 10.10 4.22 17.35
C SER A 244 9.75 2.81 16.88
N ASP A 245 8.46 2.55 16.61
CA ASP A 245 7.93 1.29 16.12
C ASP A 245 7.87 1.19 14.59
N LEU A 246 8.01 2.31 13.87
CA LEU A 246 8.01 2.33 12.40
C LEU A 246 8.95 1.27 11.81
N MET A 247 8.43 0.55 10.82
CA MET A 247 9.17 -0.42 10.01
C MET A 247 9.23 0.10 8.56
N PRO A 248 10.27 0.84 8.14
CA PRO A 248 10.37 1.39 6.78
C PRO A 248 10.20 0.35 5.66
N ILE A 249 10.53 -0.91 5.95
CA ILE A 249 10.30 -2.04 5.04
C ILE A 249 8.85 -2.21 4.63
N ASP A 250 7.86 -1.82 5.45
CA ASP A 250 6.44 -1.98 5.11
C ASP A 250 6.03 -1.01 3.98
N MET A 251 6.53 0.23 4.02
CA MET A 251 6.39 1.18 2.91
C MET A 251 7.10 0.69 1.64
N LEU A 252 8.28 0.08 1.80
CA LEU A 252 9.03 -0.48 0.67
C LEU A 252 8.29 -1.65 0.02
N ARG A 253 7.70 -2.54 0.82
CA ARG A 253 6.90 -3.68 0.33
C ARG A 253 5.77 -3.22 -0.59
N CYS A 254 5.01 -2.22 -0.16
CA CYS A 254 3.92 -1.64 -0.96
C CYS A 254 4.43 -1.08 -2.29
N LYS A 255 5.52 -0.31 -2.29
CA LYS A 255 6.07 0.22 -3.55
C LYS A 255 6.58 -0.89 -4.48
N LEU A 256 7.33 -1.84 -3.92
CA LEU A 256 8.02 -2.88 -4.68
C LEU A 256 7.07 -3.94 -5.24
N SER A 257 5.91 -4.17 -4.60
CA SER A 257 4.89 -5.10 -5.13
C SER A 257 4.36 -4.64 -6.49
N PHE A 258 4.22 -3.33 -6.72
CA PHE A 258 3.87 -2.78 -8.05
C PHE A 258 4.95 -3.01 -9.12
N PHE A 259 6.18 -3.33 -8.72
CA PHE A 259 7.26 -3.68 -9.64
C PHE A 259 7.40 -5.19 -9.85
N GLY A 260 6.43 -5.98 -9.38
CA GLY A 260 6.47 -7.44 -9.47
C GLY A 260 7.46 -8.10 -8.52
N ALA A 261 7.89 -7.39 -7.46
CA ALA A 261 8.73 -8.00 -6.44
C ALA A 261 7.93 -8.98 -5.58
N THR A 262 8.54 -10.13 -5.27
CA THR A 262 7.97 -11.18 -4.44
C THR A 262 8.96 -11.59 -3.34
N GLN A 263 8.55 -12.50 -2.47
CA GLN A 263 9.39 -13.09 -1.41
C GLN A 263 10.11 -12.07 -0.53
N PHE A 264 9.37 -11.10 -0.01
CA PHE A 264 9.86 -10.04 0.88
C PHE A 264 10.46 -10.58 2.19
N ASP A 265 11.77 -10.75 2.26
CA ASP A 265 12.49 -11.30 3.39
C ASP A 265 13.27 -10.21 4.14
N PRO A 266 12.70 -9.64 5.23
CA PRO A 266 13.39 -8.63 6.03
C PRO A 266 14.67 -9.20 6.62
N ARG A 267 15.74 -8.41 6.65
CA ARG A 267 16.89 -8.75 7.52
C ARG A 267 17.31 -7.65 8.49
N SER A 268 16.64 -6.52 8.41
CA SER A 268 16.48 -5.56 9.51
C SER A 268 15.21 -4.77 9.27
N ASP A 269 14.87 -3.88 10.21
CA ASP A 269 13.72 -2.98 10.11
C ASP A 269 13.84 -2.02 8.91
N ARG A 270 15.05 -1.84 8.38
CA ARG A 270 15.37 -0.90 7.28
C ARG A 270 15.81 -1.59 5.99
N TRP A 271 15.97 -2.91 5.99
CA TRP A 271 16.45 -3.65 4.82
C TRP A 271 15.63 -4.93 4.60
N VAL A 272 15.07 -5.03 3.40
CA VAL A 272 14.29 -6.18 2.93
C VAL A 272 14.93 -6.73 1.66
N ARG A 273 15.16 -8.04 1.65
CA ARG A 273 15.54 -8.78 0.45
C ARG A 273 14.29 -9.14 -0.32
N ILE A 274 14.34 -9.06 -1.64
CA ILE A 274 13.22 -9.38 -2.53
C ILE A 274 13.69 -10.30 -3.65
N CYS A 275 12.73 -10.94 -4.31
CA CYS A 275 12.91 -11.63 -5.59
C CYS A 275 12.19 -10.83 -6.68
N MET A 276 12.85 -10.62 -7.83
CA MET A 276 12.25 -10.04 -9.03
C MET A 276 12.50 -11.01 -10.19
N PHE A 277 11.55 -11.10 -11.12
CA PHE A 277 11.63 -12.02 -12.26
C PHE A 277 11.88 -13.48 -11.84
N GLY A 278 11.34 -13.87 -10.68
CA GLY A 278 11.38 -15.26 -10.24
C GLY A 278 10.68 -16.13 -11.28
N ASN A 279 11.29 -17.27 -11.60
CA ASN A 279 10.81 -18.22 -12.60
C ASN A 279 10.73 -17.69 -14.05
N ALA A 280 11.23 -16.48 -14.33
CA ALA A 280 11.22 -15.93 -15.68
C ALA A 280 12.00 -16.83 -16.65
N PRO A 281 11.49 -17.05 -17.87
CA PRO A 281 12.23 -17.76 -18.90
C PRO A 281 13.46 -16.95 -19.34
N TYR A 282 14.40 -17.64 -19.98
CA TYR A 282 15.51 -16.96 -20.63
C TYR A 282 15.00 -16.09 -21.80
N PRO A 283 15.73 -15.02 -22.18
CA PRO A 283 15.30 -14.13 -23.25
C PRO A 283 14.94 -14.84 -24.57
N GLU A 284 15.68 -15.89 -24.92
CA GLU A 284 15.46 -16.73 -26.10
C GLU A 284 14.16 -17.55 -26.05
N ASP A 285 13.65 -17.85 -24.85
CA ASP A 285 12.47 -18.68 -24.61
C ASP A 285 11.20 -17.84 -24.36
N LEU A 286 11.32 -16.51 -24.25
CA LEU A 286 10.20 -15.61 -23.92
C LEU A 286 9.01 -15.77 -24.89
N ALA A 287 9.28 -15.91 -26.19
CA ALA A 287 8.23 -15.95 -27.22
C ALA A 287 7.39 -17.24 -27.19
N THR A 288 7.87 -18.29 -26.50
CA THR A 288 7.22 -19.61 -26.45
C THR A 288 6.85 -20.02 -25.02
N SER A 289 7.08 -19.14 -24.04
CA SER A 289 6.83 -19.42 -22.63
C SER A 289 5.39 -19.11 -22.23
N ASP A 290 4.91 -19.84 -21.22
CA ASP A 290 3.64 -19.58 -20.55
C ASP A 290 3.68 -18.20 -19.87
N GLU A 291 2.63 -17.38 -20.05
CA GLU A 291 2.50 -16.06 -19.44
C GLU A 291 2.40 -16.13 -17.90
N LEU A 292 1.97 -17.28 -17.37
CA LEU A 292 1.94 -17.55 -15.93
C LEU A 292 3.31 -17.92 -15.35
N TRP A 293 4.41 -17.74 -16.11
CA TRP A 293 5.78 -17.98 -15.63
C TRP A 293 6.12 -17.38 -14.26
N PRO A 294 5.56 -16.24 -13.77
CA PRO A 294 5.91 -15.73 -12.43
C PRO A 294 5.62 -16.72 -11.31
N TYR A 295 4.63 -17.59 -11.51
CA TYR A 295 4.25 -18.64 -10.58
C TYR A 295 5.13 -19.88 -10.79
N PRO A 296 5.62 -20.55 -9.73
CA PRO A 296 6.43 -21.76 -9.91
C PRO A 296 5.60 -22.86 -10.58
N PRO A 297 6.20 -23.76 -11.38
CA PRO A 297 5.46 -24.85 -11.99
C PRO A 297 4.95 -25.82 -10.93
N GLN A 298 3.78 -26.41 -11.16
CA GLN A 298 3.35 -27.56 -10.37
C GLN A 298 4.34 -28.71 -10.62
N ALA A 299 4.77 -29.39 -9.56
CA ALA A 299 5.61 -30.57 -9.73
C ALA A 299 4.86 -31.57 -10.64
N ARG A 300 5.47 -31.95 -11.76
CA ARG A 300 4.89 -32.96 -12.65
C ARG A 300 4.69 -34.25 -11.83
N SER A 301 3.44 -34.62 -11.59
CA SER A 301 3.06 -35.91 -10.99
C SER A 301 3.44 -37.06 -11.91
#